data_AF-A0A846ZQE5-F1
#
_entry.id   AF-A0A846ZQE5-F1
#
_cell.length_a   1.000
_cell.length_b   1.000
_cell.length_c   1.000
_cell.angle_alpha   90.00
_cell.angle_beta   90.00
_cell.angle_gamma   90.00
#
_symmetry.space_group_name_H-M   'P 1'
#
loop_
_entity.id
_entity.type
_entity.pdbx_description
1 polymer ?
#
loop_
_entity_poly.entity_id
_entity_poly.type
_entity_poly.pdbx_seq_one_letter_code
_entity_poly.pdbx_strand_id
1 'polypeptide(L)'
;MKKINKKGFTLTELMAVILVIGIVFSIAIPSVSYVIKASKKRAYRSHEDVMKKAAIAYLTQNSNSIPINEEECFLDVSFLINNKYIKALKDPDNSDLNCIEGSFIIVKRSDKKDDNDNYINISLNYTPYLNCSRNEKPAGIIKPTNSCNTGAN
;
A
#
# COMPACT_ATOMS: atom_id res chain seq x y z
N MET A 1 8.73 -51.50 -46.32
CA MET A 1 8.69 -50.93 -44.95
C MET A 1 9.73 -49.82 -44.84
N LYS A 2 9.31 -48.58 -44.53
CA LYS A 2 10.18 -47.39 -44.50
C LYS A 2 10.93 -47.35 -43.17
N LYS A 3 12.26 -47.53 -43.17
CA LYS A 3 13.10 -47.39 -41.96
C LYS A 3 13.15 -45.91 -41.58
N ILE A 4 12.58 -45.56 -40.42
CA ILE A 4 12.67 -44.22 -39.85
C ILE A 4 14.00 -44.16 -39.09
N ASN A 5 14.99 -43.43 -39.63
CA ASN A 5 16.24 -43.17 -38.93
C ASN A 5 15.97 -42.26 -37.73
N LYS A 6 16.05 -42.80 -36.51
CA LYS A 6 16.02 -42.02 -35.28
C LYS A 6 17.45 -41.60 -34.93
N LYS A 7 17.93 -40.49 -35.51
CA LYS A 7 19.12 -39.80 -34.98
C LYS A 7 18.67 -39.06 -33.72
N GLY A 8 19.16 -39.51 -32.56
CA GLY A 8 18.93 -38.84 -31.28
C GLY A 8 19.89 -37.66 -31.11
N PHE A 9 19.48 -36.68 -30.29
CA PHE A 9 20.32 -35.56 -29.88
C PHE A 9 21.59 -36.07 -29.17
N THR A 10 22.70 -35.40 -29.42
CA THR A 10 23.98 -35.70 -28.75
C THR A 10 24.10 -34.91 -27.44
N LEU A 11 24.84 -35.45 -26.46
CA LEU A 11 25.03 -34.79 -25.16
C LEU A 11 25.63 -33.38 -25.31
N THR A 12 26.55 -33.21 -26.25
CA THR A 12 27.24 -31.94 -26.53
C THR A 12 26.29 -30.86 -27.03
N GLU A 13 25.29 -31.25 -27.81
CA GLU A 13 24.27 -30.34 -28.35
C GLU A 13 23.37 -29.82 -27.23
N LEU A 14 22.98 -30.68 -26.30
CA LEU A 14 22.24 -30.28 -25.10
C LEU A 14 23.09 -29.39 -24.16
N MET A 15 24.38 -29.69 -24.04
CA MET A 15 25.30 -28.94 -23.18
C MET A 15 25.51 -27.49 -23.68
N ALA A 16 25.64 -27.30 -25.00
CA ALA A 16 25.75 -25.98 -25.60
C ALA A 16 24.50 -25.12 -25.31
N VAL A 17 23.30 -25.70 -25.38
CA VAL A 17 22.04 -24.99 -25.13
C VAL A 17 21.93 -24.53 -23.67
N ILE A 18 22.23 -25.41 -22.71
CA ILE A 18 22.15 -25.07 -21.28
C ILE A 18 23.17 -23.99 -20.91
N LEU A 19 24.36 -24.00 -21.53
CA LEU A 19 25.37 -22.96 -21.33
C LEU A 19 24.88 -21.59 -21.77
N VAL A 20 24.28 -21.50 -22.97
CA VAL A 20 23.71 -20.25 -23.49
C VAL A 20 22.57 -19.76 -22.59
N ILE A 21 21.68 -20.67 -22.18
CA ILE A 21 20.58 -20.36 -21.25
C ILE A 21 21.11 -19.86 -19.91
N GLY A 22 22.18 -20.46 -19.38
CA GLY A 22 22.82 -20.07 -18.13
C GLY A 22 23.38 -18.64 -18.16
N ILE A 23 24.06 -18.26 -19.25
CA ILE A 23 24.60 -16.91 -19.43
C ILE A 23 23.44 -15.89 -19.45
N VAL A 24 22.37 -16.15 -20.20
CA VAL A 24 21.22 -15.25 -20.27
C VAL A 24 20.51 -15.12 -18.92
N PHE A 25 20.30 -16.22 -18.21
CA PHE A 25 19.67 -16.19 -16.89
C PHE A 25 20.48 -15.43 -15.85
N SER A 26 21.81 -15.50 -15.91
CA SER A 26 22.69 -14.81 -14.95
C SER A 26 22.45 -13.30 -14.90
N ILE A 27 22.12 -12.69 -16.05
CA ILE A 27 21.83 -11.25 -16.19
C ILE A 27 20.34 -10.95 -15.91
N ALA A 28 19.45 -11.86 -16.31
CA ALA A 28 18.01 -11.66 -16.21
C ALA A 28 17.50 -11.67 -14.75
N ILE A 29 18.01 -12.57 -13.90
CA ILE A 29 17.55 -12.75 -12.50
C ILE A 29 17.62 -11.46 -11.66
N PRO A 30 18.76 -10.74 -11.57
CA PRO A 30 18.84 -9.52 -10.76
C PRO A 30 17.93 -8.40 -11.30
N SER A 31 17.83 -8.27 -12.62
CA SER A 31 16.97 -7.27 -13.28
C SER A 31 15.49 -7.47 -12.92
N VAL A 32 14.98 -8.68 -13.08
CA VAL A 32 13.59 -9.01 -12.73
C VAL A 32 13.33 -8.82 -11.23
N SER A 33 14.28 -9.23 -10.39
CA SER A 33 14.17 -9.07 -8.94
C SER A 33 14.05 -7.60 -8.52
N TYR A 34 14.79 -6.70 -9.18
CA TYR A 34 14.69 -5.26 -8.94
C TYR A 34 13.32 -4.71 -9.33
N VAL A 35 12.82 -5.06 -10.51
CA VAL A 35 11.50 -4.63 -11.00
C VAL A 35 10.38 -5.11 -10.07
N ILE A 36 10.44 -6.34 -9.56
CA ILE A 36 9.47 -6.87 -8.61
C ILE A 36 9.49 -6.05 -7.31
N LYS A 37 10.67 -5.78 -6.73
CA LYS A 37 10.80 -4.96 -5.51
C LYS A 37 10.25 -3.54 -5.72
N ALA A 38 10.56 -2.92 -6.86
CA ALA A 38 10.04 -1.60 -7.20
C ALA A 38 8.51 -1.60 -7.36
N SER A 39 7.96 -2.66 -7.98
CA SER A 39 6.51 -2.81 -8.16
C SER A 39 5.79 -2.98 -6.83
N LYS A 40 6.34 -3.80 -5.91
CA LYS A 40 5.81 -3.96 -4.55
C LYS A 40 5.81 -2.62 -3.78
N LYS A 41 6.91 -1.86 -3.83
CA LYS A 41 6.98 -0.52 -3.22
C LYS A 41 5.96 0.46 -3.80
N ARG A 42 5.71 0.40 -5.11
CA ARG A 42 4.66 1.22 -5.76
C ARG A 42 3.27 0.81 -5.30
N ALA A 43 3.02 -0.48 -5.11
CA ALA A 43 1.75 -0.98 -4.57
C ALA A 43 1.50 -0.47 -3.15
N TYR A 44 2.49 -0.52 -2.25
CA TYR A 44 2.39 0.06 -0.90
C TYR A 44 2.04 1.56 -0.92
N ARG A 45 2.75 2.35 -1.72
CA ARG A 45 2.44 3.78 -1.91
C ARG A 45 1.03 4.02 -2.48
N SER A 46 0.59 3.16 -3.39
CA SER A 46 -0.76 3.25 -3.93
C SER A 46 -1.81 2.93 -2.87
N HIS A 47 -1.55 1.98 -1.96
CA HIS A 47 -2.44 1.67 -0.84
C HIS A 47 -2.57 2.85 0.13
N GLU A 48 -1.47 3.51 0.45
CA GLU A 48 -1.47 4.76 1.23
C GLU A 48 -2.32 5.85 0.58
N ASP A 49 -2.21 6.06 -0.73
CA ASP A 49 -3.01 7.05 -1.46
C ASP A 49 -4.51 6.70 -1.45
N VAL A 50 -4.84 5.43 -1.63
CA VAL A 50 -6.23 4.95 -1.56
C VAL A 50 -6.79 5.13 -0.14
N MET A 51 -6.01 4.87 0.91
CA MET A 51 -6.39 5.15 2.30
C MET A 51 -6.68 6.63 2.54
N LYS A 52 -5.82 7.53 2.04
CA LYS A 52 -6.06 8.98 2.13
C LYS A 52 -7.36 9.38 1.44
N LYS A 53 -7.59 8.90 0.22
CA LYS A 53 -8.82 9.18 -0.54
C LYS A 53 -10.06 8.68 0.18
N ALA A 54 -10.01 7.50 0.78
CA ALA A 54 -11.11 6.96 1.58
C ALA A 54 -11.39 7.79 2.83
N ALA A 55 -10.34 8.24 3.54
CA ALA A 55 -10.48 9.12 4.69
C ALA A 55 -11.09 10.48 4.31
N ILE A 56 -10.64 11.08 3.21
CA ILE A 56 -11.21 12.33 2.67
C ILE A 56 -12.68 12.12 2.33
N ALA A 57 -13.03 11.05 1.63
CA ALA A 57 -14.41 10.76 1.25
C ALA A 57 -15.32 10.60 2.49
N TYR A 58 -14.83 9.94 3.53
CA TYR A 58 -15.55 9.78 4.79
C TYR A 58 -15.77 11.11 5.53
N LEU A 59 -14.72 11.90 5.75
CA LEU A 59 -14.83 13.17 6.48
C LEU A 59 -15.57 14.25 5.71
N THR A 60 -15.57 14.17 4.38
CA THR A 60 -16.38 15.05 3.53
C THR A 60 -17.87 14.78 3.71
N GLN A 61 -18.26 13.51 3.92
CA GLN A 61 -19.65 13.13 4.21
C GLN A 61 -20.02 13.32 5.68
N ASN A 62 -19.05 13.18 6.59
CA ASN A 62 -19.23 13.23 8.03
C ASN A 62 -18.39 14.37 8.63
N SER A 63 -18.74 15.61 8.32
CA SER A 63 -17.99 16.78 8.80
C SER A 63 -17.96 16.91 10.32
N ASN A 64 -18.92 16.30 11.02
CA ASN A 64 -18.96 16.23 12.49
C ASN A 64 -17.86 15.33 13.08
N SER A 65 -17.27 14.46 12.26
CA SER A 65 -16.15 13.60 12.66
C SER A 65 -14.80 14.29 12.53
N ILE A 66 -14.75 15.54 12.05
CA ILE A 66 -13.50 16.31 11.97
C ILE A 66 -13.11 16.76 13.38
N PRO A 67 -11.85 16.59 13.81
CA PRO A 67 -11.44 17.01 15.14
C PRO A 67 -11.47 18.54 15.24
N ILE A 68 -12.36 19.07 16.09
CA ILE A 68 -12.56 20.52 16.26
C ILE A 68 -11.67 21.07 17.39
N ASN A 69 -11.57 20.32 18.48
CA ASN A 69 -10.87 20.71 19.72
C ASN A 69 -9.56 19.96 19.94
N GLU A 70 -9.25 18.99 19.07
CA GLU A 70 -8.10 18.11 19.18
C GLU A 70 -7.23 18.32 17.94
N GLU A 71 -5.91 18.37 18.13
CA GLU A 71 -4.97 18.63 17.01
C GLU A 71 -4.91 17.45 16.03
N GLU A 72 -5.25 16.25 16.48
CA GLU A 72 -5.21 15.02 15.69
C GLU A 72 -6.21 13.97 16.17
N CYS A 73 -6.65 13.12 15.24
CA CYS A 73 -7.41 11.90 15.52
C CYS A 73 -6.95 10.77 14.59
N PHE A 74 -7.42 9.55 14.84
CA PHE A 74 -7.22 8.42 13.93
C PHE A 74 -8.54 7.86 13.36
N LEU A 75 -8.44 7.28 12.17
CA LEU A 75 -9.50 6.60 11.45
C LEU A 75 -9.02 5.18 11.13
N ASP A 76 -9.71 4.16 11.65
CA ASP A 76 -9.30 2.78 11.40
C ASP A 76 -9.67 2.34 9.97
N VAL A 77 -8.76 1.63 9.29
CA VAL A 77 -9.05 1.09 7.96
C VAL A 77 -10.17 0.06 8.02
N SER A 78 -10.23 -0.75 9.08
CA SER A 78 -11.32 -1.71 9.29
C SER A 78 -12.69 -1.02 9.29
N PHE A 79 -12.80 0.15 9.93
CA PHE A 79 -14.02 0.93 9.93
C PHE A 79 -14.37 1.44 8.52
N LEU A 80 -13.39 1.93 7.77
CA LEU A 80 -13.60 2.37 6.38
C LEU A 80 -14.02 1.24 5.44
N ILE A 81 -13.51 0.02 5.65
CA ILE A 81 -13.90 -1.17 4.89
C ILE A 81 -15.36 -1.54 5.19
N ASN A 82 -15.72 -1.58 6.47
CA ASN A 82 -17.08 -1.91 6.90
C ASN A 82 -18.11 -0.91 6.37
N ASN A 83 -17.75 0.37 6.31
CA ASN A 83 -18.57 1.44 5.74
C ASN A 83 -18.39 1.63 4.22
N LYS A 84 -17.68 0.72 3.53
CA LYS A 84 -17.52 0.67 2.06
C LYS A 84 -16.83 1.89 1.43
N TYR A 85 -16.07 2.67 2.19
CA TYR A 85 -15.24 3.76 1.66
C TYR A 85 -13.97 3.24 0.97
N ILE A 86 -13.52 2.05 1.34
CA ILE A 86 -12.33 1.41 0.78
C ILE A 86 -12.52 -0.10 0.66
N LYS A 87 -11.83 -0.72 -0.30
CA LYS A 87 -11.75 -2.19 -0.41
C LYS A 87 -10.57 -2.72 0.42
N ALA A 88 -10.64 -3.99 0.78
CA ALA A 88 -9.51 -4.68 1.41
C ALA A 88 -8.24 -4.53 0.56
N LEU A 89 -7.15 -4.09 1.20
CA LEU A 89 -5.85 -3.89 0.57
C LEU A 89 -5.03 -5.17 0.74
N LYS A 90 -4.71 -5.82 -0.37
CA LYS A 90 -3.92 -7.05 -0.42
C LYS A 90 -2.47 -6.75 -0.05
N ASP A 91 -1.78 -7.64 0.68
CA ASP A 91 -0.36 -7.47 0.93
C ASP A 91 0.48 -7.76 -0.33
N PRO A 92 1.26 -6.78 -0.86
CA PRO A 92 2.16 -6.97 -1.99
C PRO A 92 3.27 -8.01 -1.77
N ASP A 93 3.65 -8.29 -0.52
CA ASP A 93 4.65 -9.30 -0.17
C ASP A 93 4.04 -10.69 0.09
N ASN A 94 2.77 -10.77 0.50
CA ASN A 94 2.07 -12.03 0.74
C ASN A 94 0.62 -12.00 0.23
N SER A 95 0.35 -12.72 -0.88
CA SER A 95 -0.97 -12.78 -1.50
C SER A 95 -2.04 -13.52 -0.69
N ASP A 96 -1.77 -14.03 0.50
CA ASP A 96 -2.80 -14.64 1.35
C ASP A 96 -3.24 -13.70 2.48
N LEU A 97 -2.53 -12.58 2.66
CA LEU A 97 -2.78 -11.62 3.72
C LEU A 97 -3.32 -10.28 3.16
N ASN A 98 -3.96 -9.53 4.05
CA ASN A 98 -4.42 -8.17 3.78
C ASN A 98 -3.84 -7.21 4.82
N CYS A 99 -3.59 -5.97 4.39
CA CYS A 99 -3.02 -4.92 5.23
C CYS A 99 -4.09 -4.16 6.02
N ILE A 100 -4.90 -4.87 6.80
CA ILE A 100 -6.09 -4.31 7.46
C ILE A 100 -5.86 -4.11 8.96
N GLU A 101 -5.46 -5.18 9.65
CA GLU A 101 -5.36 -5.18 11.11
C GLU A 101 -4.27 -4.23 11.58
N GLY A 102 -4.63 -3.25 12.40
CA GLY A 102 -3.69 -2.24 12.88
C GLY A 102 -3.35 -1.14 11.87
N SER A 103 -3.93 -1.14 10.66
CA SER A 103 -3.83 -0.03 9.72
C SER A 103 -4.80 1.08 10.10
N PHE A 104 -4.32 2.32 10.14
CA PHE A 104 -5.12 3.50 10.47
C PHE A 104 -4.63 4.73 9.71
N ILE A 105 -5.45 5.77 9.62
CA ILE A 105 -5.07 7.07 9.06
C ILE A 105 -5.09 8.07 10.20
N ILE A 106 -4.00 8.80 10.40
CA ILE A 106 -3.99 9.98 11.28
C ILE A 106 -4.49 11.17 10.46
N VAL A 107 -5.46 11.88 11.02
CA VAL A 107 -5.98 13.11 10.46
C VAL A 107 -5.57 14.23 11.42
N LYS A 108 -4.72 15.13 10.94
CA LYS A 108 -4.30 16.31 11.70
C LYS A 108 -4.95 17.54 11.13
N ARG A 109 -5.43 18.40 12.02
CA ARG A 109 -5.89 19.71 11.62
C ARG A 109 -4.66 20.61 11.38
N SER A 110 -4.62 21.26 10.24
CA SER A 110 -3.49 22.05 9.75
C SER A 110 -4.01 23.37 9.21
N ASP A 111 -4.96 23.98 9.91
CA ASP A 111 -5.62 25.18 9.42
C ASP A 111 -4.63 26.32 9.22
N LYS A 112 -4.94 27.16 8.23
CA LYS A 112 -4.27 28.45 8.10
C LYS A 112 -5.04 29.50 8.89
N LYS A 113 -4.33 30.13 9.82
CA LYS A 113 -4.82 31.31 10.52
C LYS A 113 -4.46 32.57 9.72
N ASP A 114 -5.35 33.55 9.76
CA ASP A 114 -5.08 34.90 9.30
C ASP A 114 -4.16 35.66 10.26
N ASP A 115 -3.70 36.84 9.85
CA ASP A 115 -2.96 37.77 10.70
C ASP A 115 -3.76 38.17 11.97
N ASN A 116 -5.08 37.96 11.94
CA ASN A 116 -6.00 38.20 13.05
C ASN A 116 -6.28 36.94 13.92
N ASP A 117 -5.47 35.89 13.79
CA ASP A 117 -5.63 34.57 14.43
C ASP A 117 -6.96 33.85 14.11
N ASN A 118 -7.69 34.32 13.10
CA ASN A 118 -8.94 33.71 12.68
C ASN A 118 -8.69 32.56 11.69
N TYR A 119 -9.43 31.46 11.81
CA TYR A 119 -9.34 30.34 10.89
C TYR A 119 -9.95 30.71 9.53
N ILE A 120 -9.11 30.83 8.49
CA ILE A 120 -9.58 31.23 7.15
C ILE A 120 -10.13 30.00 6.39
N ASN A 121 -9.47 28.86 6.52
CA ASN A 121 -9.85 27.62 5.83
C ASN A 121 -9.49 26.40 6.68
N ILE A 122 -10.38 25.41 6.71
CA ILE A 122 -10.09 24.11 7.32
C ILE A 122 -9.19 23.33 6.36
N SER A 123 -7.95 23.08 6.75
CA SER A 123 -7.03 22.20 6.02
C SER A 123 -6.68 20.99 6.87
N LEU A 124 -6.86 19.79 6.31
CA LEU A 124 -6.58 18.53 6.98
C LEU A 124 -5.37 17.85 6.33
N ASN A 125 -4.44 17.39 7.15
CA ASN A 125 -3.32 16.56 6.74
C ASN A 125 -3.63 15.09 7.06
N TYR A 126 -3.47 14.23 6.06
CA TYR A 126 -3.76 12.80 6.17
C TYR A 126 -2.47 11.99 6.11
N THR A 127 -2.16 11.29 7.19
CA THR A 127 -0.99 10.44 7.31
C THR A 127 -1.43 8.98 7.47
N PRO A 128 -1.45 8.19 6.39
CA PRO A 128 -1.82 6.78 6.45
C PRO A 128 -0.70 5.99 7.13
N TYR A 129 -1.11 5.02 7.92
CA TYR A 129 -0.28 4.00 8.51
C TYR A 129 -0.79 2.64 8.04
N LEU A 130 0.01 1.97 7.23
CA LEU A 130 -0.32 0.67 6.65
C LEU A 130 0.45 -0.41 7.41
N ASN A 131 -0.27 -1.33 8.02
CA ASN A 131 0.29 -2.48 8.70
C ASN A 131 0.18 -3.72 7.77
N CYS A 132 1.32 -4.17 7.25
CA CYS A 132 1.45 -5.33 6.38
C CYS A 132 2.57 -6.25 6.89
N SER A 133 2.78 -7.43 6.26
CA SER A 133 3.84 -8.39 6.63
C SER A 133 5.23 -7.76 6.60
N ARG A 134 5.45 -6.85 5.65
CA ARG A 134 6.57 -5.92 5.69
C ARG A 134 6.13 -4.76 6.55
N ASN A 135 6.59 -4.71 7.80
CA ASN A 135 6.36 -3.58 8.71
C ASN A 135 7.02 -2.31 8.15
N GLU A 136 6.46 -1.71 7.11
CA GLU A 136 6.84 -0.40 6.58
C GLU A 136 6.30 0.71 7.48
N LYS A 137 6.46 0.56 8.80
CA LYS A 137 6.14 1.61 9.76
C LYS A 137 7.14 2.75 9.53
N PRO A 138 6.69 3.95 9.14
CA PRO A 138 7.54 5.12 9.24
C PRO A 138 7.94 5.27 10.71
N ALA A 139 9.25 5.30 11.00
CA ALA A 139 9.74 5.43 12.36
C ALA A 139 9.14 6.69 13.02
N GLY A 140 8.57 6.56 14.22
CA GLY A 140 8.07 7.68 15.02
C GLY A 140 6.56 7.95 15.00
N ILE A 141 5.74 7.17 14.30
CA ILE A 141 4.27 7.34 14.34
C ILE A 141 3.66 6.60 15.54
N ILE A 142 3.08 7.37 16.46
CA ILE A 142 2.28 6.90 17.60
C ILE A 142 0.81 7.03 17.21
N LYS A 143 -0.01 6.01 17.50
CA LYS A 143 -1.46 6.07 17.26
C LYS A 143 -2.06 7.11 18.23
N PRO A 144 -2.77 8.15 17.75
CA PRO A 144 -3.48 9.09 18.61
C PRO A 144 -4.48 8.38 19.53
N THR A 145 -4.84 9.00 20.65
CA THR A 145 -5.84 8.46 21.58
C THR A 145 -7.27 8.67 21.07
N ASN A 146 -7.50 9.70 20.26
CA ASN A 146 -8.84 10.13 19.88
C ASN A 146 -9.24 9.60 18.51
N SER A 147 -10.47 9.11 18.40
CA SER A 147 -10.97 8.43 17.21
C SER A 147 -11.93 9.31 16.42
N CYS A 148 -11.71 9.40 15.11
CA CYS A 148 -12.62 10.01 14.14
C CYS A 148 -13.67 9.02 13.60
N ASN A 149 -13.79 7.82 14.18
CA ASN A 149 -14.79 6.81 13.80
C ASN A 149 -16.21 7.16 14.34
N THR A 150 -16.60 8.43 14.35
CA THR A 150 -17.92 8.84 14.88
C THR A 150 -18.99 8.68 13.81
N GLY A 151 -19.96 7.80 14.08
CA GLY A 151 -20.87 7.24 13.08
C GLY A 151 -21.58 8.25 12.19
N ALA A 152 -21.66 7.89 10.91
CA ALA A 152 -22.79 8.23 10.06
C ALA A 152 -24.06 7.68 10.76
N ASN A 153 -24.91 8.59 11.24
CA ASN A 153 -26.32 8.26 11.51
C ASN A 153 -27.07 8.16 10.18
#